data_AF-A0A924SMB5-F1
#
_entry.id   AF-A0A924SMB5-F1
#
_cell.length_a   1.000
_cell.length_b   1.000
_cell.length_c   1.000
_cell.angle_alpha   90.00
_cell.angle_beta   90.00
_cell.angle_gamma   90.00
#
_symmetry.space_group_name_H-M   'P 1'
#
loop_
_entity.id
_entity.type
_entity.pdbx_description
1 polymer ?
#
loop_
_entity_poly.entity_id
_entity_poly.type
_entity_poly.pdbx_seq_one_letter_code
_entity_poly.pdbx_strand_id
1 'polypeptide(L)'
;MPTSPHLLIPLAASASNGCRKALATLRLPNLERLLNRLTATVRDNFDATSLSTPHERALARHYGLPVADGQIPWAAQEAAQDGAWAFITPCHWQVMTDHIVMAPPDTLGLEEAESRAVLAAVQPFFEEDGITLTYATPTRWLAQGEIFRGLATASLDRVVSGVGARNVDEWMPPTAQGGPLRRLQSEVQMLLYTHAVS
;
A
#
# COMPACT_ATOMS: atom_id res chain seq x y z
N MET A 1 5.72 32.73 1.31
CA MET A 1 4.65 32.21 0.44
C MET A 1 3.46 31.87 1.33
N PRO A 2 2.25 32.40 1.12
CA PRO A 2 1.10 31.91 1.85
C PRO A 2 0.88 30.45 1.46
N THR A 3 1.00 29.54 2.43
CA THR A 3 0.69 28.12 2.28
C THR A 3 -0.80 28.00 2.04
N SER A 4 -1.23 27.94 0.77
CA SER A 4 -2.62 27.61 0.47
C SER A 4 -2.94 26.24 1.08
N PRO A 5 -4.00 26.11 1.88
CA PRO A 5 -4.36 24.82 2.46
C PRO A 5 -4.78 23.87 1.34
N HIS A 6 -4.17 22.68 1.30
CA HIS A 6 -4.56 21.60 0.40
C HIS A 6 -5.41 20.58 1.18
N LEU A 7 -6.52 20.15 0.58
CA LEU A 7 -7.40 19.12 1.14
C LEU A 7 -7.46 17.93 0.17
N LEU A 8 -7.13 16.74 0.67
CA LEU A 8 -7.29 15.49 -0.05
C LEU A 8 -8.36 14.66 0.67
N ILE A 9 -9.38 14.24 -0.05
CA ILE A 9 -10.44 13.35 0.46
C ILE A 9 -10.26 12.00 -0.24
N PRO A 10 -9.54 11.04 0.38
CA PRO A 10 -9.38 9.71 -0.20
C PRO A 10 -10.73 9.01 -0.27
N LEU A 11 -10.90 8.12 -1.25
CA LEU A 11 -12.09 7.27 -1.41
C LEU A 11 -13.43 8.04 -1.52
N ALA A 12 -13.39 9.31 -1.92
CA ALA A 12 -14.57 10.18 -1.98
C ALA A 12 -15.61 9.76 -3.03
N ALA A 13 -15.22 8.96 -4.02
CA ALA A 13 -16.10 8.48 -5.08
C ALA A 13 -15.68 7.10 -5.58
N SER A 14 -16.65 6.36 -6.09
CA SER A 14 -16.47 5.05 -6.73
C SER A 14 -17.45 4.89 -7.88
N ALA A 15 -17.09 4.05 -8.86
CA ALA A 15 -17.96 3.66 -9.97
C ALA A 15 -19.07 2.68 -9.55
N SER A 16 -19.19 2.31 -8.26
CA SER A 16 -20.28 1.47 -7.80
C SER A 16 -21.64 2.19 -7.84
N ASN A 17 -22.71 1.44 -8.10
CA ASN A 17 -24.05 2.01 -8.13
C ASN A 17 -24.49 2.55 -6.75
N GLY A 18 -24.07 1.87 -5.68
CA GLY A 18 -24.32 2.31 -4.31
C GLY A 18 -23.66 3.65 -4.01
N CYS A 19 -22.40 3.84 -4.39
CA CYS A 19 -21.69 5.09 -4.19
C CYS A 19 -22.33 6.24 -4.97
N ARG A 20 -22.68 6.04 -6.25
CA ARG A 20 -23.38 7.07 -7.04
C ARG A 20 -24.72 7.49 -6.42
N LYS A 21 -25.51 6.53 -5.93
CA LYS A 21 -26.78 6.82 -5.25
C LYS A 21 -26.57 7.59 -3.95
N ALA A 22 -25.59 7.18 -3.15
CA ALA A 22 -25.25 7.87 -1.91
C ALA A 22 -24.76 9.30 -2.17
N LEU A 23 -23.87 9.50 -3.15
CA LEU A 23 -23.38 10.83 -3.53
C LEU A 23 -24.51 11.75 -4.01
N ALA A 24 -25.52 11.22 -4.70
CA ALA A 24 -26.65 12.00 -5.18
C ALA A 24 -27.57 12.51 -4.05
N THR A 25 -27.56 11.86 -2.88
CA THR A 25 -28.40 12.24 -1.73
C THR A 25 -27.63 12.91 -0.60
N LEU A 26 -26.29 12.84 -0.63
CA LEU A 26 -25.41 13.42 0.38
C LEU A 26 -25.50 14.95 0.36
N ARG A 27 -25.77 15.58 1.51
CA ARG A 27 -25.80 17.05 1.62
C ARG A 27 -24.46 17.55 2.14
N LEU A 28 -23.68 18.24 1.30
CA LEU A 28 -22.36 18.75 1.66
C LEU A 28 -22.27 20.26 1.40
N PRO A 29 -23.06 21.10 2.11
CA PRO A 29 -23.25 22.51 1.75
C PRO A 29 -21.96 23.34 1.79
N ASN A 30 -20.99 22.98 2.64
CA ASN A 30 -19.70 23.65 2.69
C ASN A 30 -18.78 23.23 1.54
N LEU A 31 -18.80 21.93 1.17
CA LEU A 31 -18.02 21.44 0.04
C LEU A 31 -18.59 21.96 -1.28
N GLU A 32 -19.91 21.97 -1.45
CA GLU A 32 -20.58 22.54 -2.63
C GLU A 32 -20.23 24.02 -2.81
N ARG A 33 -20.30 24.81 -1.74
CA ARG A 33 -19.91 26.23 -1.76
C ARG A 33 -18.43 26.43 -2.11
N LEU A 34 -17.56 25.54 -1.63
CA LEU A 34 -16.14 25.56 -1.95
C LEU A 34 -15.91 25.18 -3.43
N LEU A 35 -16.50 24.08 -3.90
CA LEU A 35 -16.35 23.60 -5.27
C LEU A 35 -16.84 24.63 -6.29
N ASN A 36 -17.90 25.39 -6.00
CA ASN A 36 -18.36 26.49 -6.85
C ASN A 36 -17.35 27.64 -6.99
N ARG A 37 -16.34 27.71 -6.12
CA ARG A 37 -15.26 28.71 -6.17
C ARG A 37 -13.96 28.15 -6.74
N LEU A 38 -13.88 26.84 -6.95
CA LEU A 38 -12.69 26.16 -7.46
C LEU A 38 -12.86 25.88 -8.95
N THR A 39 -11.75 25.91 -9.68
CA THR A 39 -11.68 25.47 -11.07
C THR A 39 -11.03 24.10 -11.11
N ALA A 40 -11.68 23.14 -11.78
CA ALA A 40 -11.07 21.83 -12.00
C ALA A 40 -9.85 21.98 -12.92
N THR A 41 -8.69 21.54 -12.45
CA THR A 41 -7.41 21.69 -13.17
C THR A 41 -7.01 20.39 -13.85
N VAL A 42 -6.78 19.34 -13.07
CA VAL A 42 -6.29 18.05 -13.55
C VAL A 42 -7.29 16.96 -13.17
N ARG A 43 -7.60 16.08 -14.12
CA ARG A 43 -8.30 14.83 -13.85
C ARG A 43 -7.30 13.68 -13.89
N ASP A 44 -7.36 12.83 -12.89
CA ASP A 44 -6.52 11.64 -12.79
C ASP A 44 -7.28 10.45 -13.36
N ASN A 45 -6.94 10.04 -14.59
CA ASN A 45 -7.71 9.08 -15.39
C ASN A 45 -7.13 7.65 -15.39
N PHE A 46 -6.40 7.27 -14.34
CA PHE A 46 -5.83 5.92 -14.24
C PHE A 46 -6.92 4.87 -14.00
N ASP A 47 -6.66 3.65 -14.47
CA ASP A 47 -7.62 2.55 -14.46
C ASP A 47 -7.82 1.98 -13.04
N ALA A 48 -8.91 1.23 -12.87
CA ALA A 48 -9.18 0.43 -11.69
C ALA A 48 -8.05 -0.55 -11.39
N THR A 49 -7.29 -0.99 -12.40
CA THR A 49 -6.15 -1.91 -12.28
C THR A 49 -4.81 -1.23 -11.98
N SER A 50 -4.74 0.11 -11.93
CA SER A 50 -3.50 0.80 -11.60
C SER A 50 -3.05 0.52 -10.17
N LEU A 51 -1.76 0.26 -10.00
CA LEU A 51 -1.14 -0.20 -8.76
C LEU A 51 -1.22 0.87 -7.67
N SER A 52 -0.98 2.13 -8.01
CA SER A 52 -1.15 3.24 -7.08
C SER A 52 -2.60 3.73 -7.04
N THR A 53 -3.05 4.18 -5.88
CA THR A 53 -4.38 4.82 -5.75
C THR A 53 -4.36 6.27 -6.25
N PRO A 54 -5.53 6.85 -6.60
CA PRO A 54 -5.61 8.26 -6.98
C PRO A 54 -5.12 9.22 -5.89
N HIS A 55 -5.37 8.89 -4.62
CA HIS A 55 -5.01 9.76 -3.51
C HIS A 55 -3.50 9.70 -3.24
N GLU A 56 -2.85 8.53 -3.34
CA GLU A 56 -1.38 8.44 -3.28
C GLU A 56 -0.73 9.23 -4.41
N ARG A 57 -1.22 9.10 -5.65
CA ARG A 57 -0.67 9.89 -6.78
C ARG A 57 -0.84 11.38 -6.55
N ALA A 58 -2.01 11.83 -6.09
CA ALA A 58 -2.25 13.24 -5.77
C ALA A 58 -1.30 13.74 -4.67
N LEU A 59 -1.08 12.93 -3.62
CA LEU A 59 -0.18 13.26 -2.52
C LEU A 59 1.29 13.31 -2.99
N ALA A 60 1.71 12.37 -3.83
CA ALA A 60 3.05 12.35 -4.41
C ALA A 60 3.32 13.60 -5.25
N ARG A 61 2.37 14.02 -6.10
CA ARG A 61 2.47 15.28 -6.86
C ARG A 61 2.58 16.49 -5.93
N HIS A 62 1.84 16.51 -4.83
CA HIS A 62 1.91 17.59 -3.85
C HIS A 62 3.30 17.70 -3.19
N TYR A 63 3.93 16.56 -2.89
CA TYR A 63 5.29 16.50 -2.35
C TYR A 63 6.40 16.63 -3.41
N GLY A 64 6.05 16.76 -4.70
CA GLY A 64 7.03 16.82 -5.78
C GLY A 64 7.75 15.50 -6.04
N LEU A 65 7.19 14.38 -5.58
CA LEU A 65 7.73 13.04 -5.80
C LEU A 65 7.44 12.54 -7.22
N PRO A 66 8.29 11.66 -7.79
CA PRO A 66 8.00 11.02 -9.06
C PRO A 66 6.73 10.16 -8.95
N VAL A 67 5.88 10.25 -9.98
CA VAL A 67 4.61 9.52 -10.04
C VAL A 67 4.66 8.53 -11.19
N ALA A 68 5.25 7.37 -10.91
CA ALA A 68 5.18 6.18 -11.74
C ALA A 68 4.30 5.13 -11.04
N ASP A 69 3.43 4.46 -11.80
CA ASP A 69 2.44 3.55 -11.22
C ASP A 69 3.12 2.37 -10.50
N GLY A 70 2.78 2.20 -9.23
CA GLY A 70 3.39 1.19 -8.35
C GLY A 70 4.83 1.48 -7.92
N GLN A 71 5.40 2.64 -8.28
CA GLN A 71 6.80 2.99 -8.01
C GLN A 71 6.95 4.35 -7.31
N ILE A 72 5.91 4.80 -6.60
CA ILE A 72 5.98 6.02 -5.79
C ILE A 72 6.92 5.75 -4.60
N PRO A 73 7.97 6.57 -4.37
CA PRO A 73 9.05 6.26 -3.44
C PRO A 73 8.67 6.58 -1.97
N TRP A 74 7.53 6.09 -1.50
CA TRP A 74 7.04 6.37 -0.14
C TRP A 74 8.00 5.87 0.94
N ALA A 75 8.53 4.65 0.78
CA ALA A 75 9.46 4.08 1.74
C ALA A 75 10.78 4.85 1.80
N ALA A 76 11.31 5.31 0.66
CA ALA A 76 12.52 6.14 0.63
C ALA A 76 12.26 7.53 1.25
N GLN A 77 11.07 8.10 1.02
CA GLN A 77 10.65 9.35 1.64
C GLN A 77 10.55 9.23 3.17
N GLU A 78 10.02 8.11 3.69
CA GLU A 78 9.92 7.85 5.14
C GLU A 78 11.30 7.56 5.76
N ALA A 79 12.15 6.81 5.06
CA ALA A 79 13.52 6.52 5.51
C ALA A 79 14.43 7.78 5.51
N ALA A 80 14.09 8.81 4.72
CA ALA A 80 14.88 10.02 4.51
C ALA A 80 16.34 9.74 4.08
N GLN A 81 16.53 8.66 3.33
CA GLN A 81 17.83 8.17 2.87
C GLN A 81 17.76 7.74 1.42
N ASP A 82 18.86 7.94 0.69
CA ASP A 82 19.00 7.41 -0.66
C ASP A 82 19.08 5.88 -0.63
N GLY A 83 18.49 5.23 -1.63
CA GLY A 83 18.54 3.78 -1.75
C GLY A 83 17.28 3.18 -2.36
N ALA A 84 17.29 1.86 -2.48
CA ALA A 84 16.12 1.08 -2.84
C ALA A 84 15.41 0.66 -1.55
N TRP A 85 14.29 1.32 -1.26
CA TRP A 85 13.51 1.14 -0.05
C TRP A 85 12.11 0.63 -0.39
N ALA A 86 11.58 -0.24 0.45
CA ALA A 86 10.22 -0.75 0.39
C ALA A 86 9.58 -0.78 1.78
N PHE A 87 8.25 -0.86 1.81
CA PHE A 87 7.51 -1.21 3.01
C PHE A 87 7.23 -2.71 3.01
N ILE A 88 7.42 -3.34 4.18
CA ILE A 88 7.01 -4.71 4.46
C ILE A 88 5.89 -4.65 5.48
N THR A 89 4.76 -5.28 5.16
CA THR A 89 3.55 -5.24 5.99
C THR A 89 3.15 -6.65 6.40
N PRO A 90 3.24 -6.98 7.69
CA PRO A 90 2.62 -8.18 8.23
C PRO A 90 1.12 -8.16 7.95
N CYS A 91 0.59 -9.23 7.36
CA CYS A 91 -0.82 -9.32 7.01
C CYS A 91 -1.30 -10.78 7.05
N HIS A 92 -2.62 -10.96 7.10
CA HIS A 92 -3.24 -12.27 7.04
C HIS A 92 -3.93 -12.49 5.68
N TRP A 93 -3.57 -13.57 5.01
CA TRP A 93 -4.22 -14.01 3.78
C TRP A 93 -5.31 -15.02 4.11
N GLN A 94 -6.52 -14.74 3.66
CA GLN A 94 -7.67 -15.62 3.83
C GLN A 94 -7.90 -16.39 2.53
N VAL A 95 -7.81 -17.71 2.64
CA VAL A 95 -8.08 -18.62 1.51
C VAL A 95 -9.58 -18.80 1.39
N MET A 96 -10.15 -18.28 0.31
CA MET A 96 -11.54 -18.53 -0.08
C MET A 96 -11.61 -19.73 -1.03
N THR A 97 -12.81 -20.17 -1.40
CA THR A 97 -13.00 -21.35 -2.25
C THR A 97 -12.34 -21.22 -3.63
N ASP A 98 -12.30 -20.01 -4.20
CA ASP A 98 -11.85 -19.73 -5.56
C ASP A 98 -10.75 -18.65 -5.66
N HIS A 99 -10.43 -17.96 -4.57
CA HIS A 99 -9.44 -16.87 -4.56
C HIS A 99 -8.81 -16.66 -3.18
N ILE A 100 -7.74 -15.90 -3.12
CA ILE A 100 -7.12 -15.46 -1.87
C ILE A 100 -7.41 -13.97 -1.69
N VAL A 101 -7.89 -13.59 -0.51
CA VAL A 101 -8.05 -12.18 -0.12
C VAL A 101 -7.09 -11.84 0.99
N MET A 102 -6.71 -10.56 1.09
CA MET A 102 -5.91 -10.06 2.20
C MET A 102 -6.82 -9.30 3.16
N ALA A 103 -6.82 -9.71 4.43
CA ALA A 103 -7.48 -8.93 5.48
C ALA A 103 -6.74 -7.60 5.69
N PRO A 104 -7.42 -6.50 6.07
CA PRO A 104 -6.73 -5.25 6.39
C PRO A 104 -5.66 -5.50 7.47
N PRO A 105 -4.41 -5.06 7.30
CA PRO A 105 -3.32 -5.38 8.25
C PRO A 105 -3.62 -5.00 9.71
N ASP A 106 -4.38 -3.93 9.92
CA ASP A 106 -4.77 -3.48 11.26
C ASP A 106 -5.67 -4.51 12.00
N THR A 107 -6.35 -5.41 11.28
CA THR A 107 -7.13 -6.48 11.91
C THR A 107 -6.25 -7.57 12.52
N LEU A 108 -4.95 -7.60 12.21
CA LEU A 108 -4.01 -8.51 12.84
C LEU A 108 -3.88 -8.22 14.35
N GLY A 109 -4.13 -6.97 14.77
CA GLY A 109 -4.05 -6.58 16.18
C GLY A 109 -2.66 -6.67 16.78
N LEU A 110 -1.62 -6.70 15.93
CA LEU A 110 -0.23 -6.92 16.34
C LEU A 110 0.24 -5.75 17.20
N GLU A 111 0.65 -6.03 18.43
CA GLU A 111 1.25 -5.02 19.30
C GLU A 111 2.70 -4.74 18.88
N GLU A 112 3.27 -3.64 19.37
CA GLU A 112 4.66 -3.29 19.05
C GLU A 112 5.65 -4.39 19.47
N ALA A 113 5.49 -4.96 20.66
CA ALA A 113 6.39 -6.01 21.16
C ALA A 113 6.32 -7.27 20.29
N GLU A 114 5.11 -7.67 19.90
CA GLU A 114 4.87 -8.82 19.03
C GLU A 114 5.45 -8.58 17.64
N SER A 115 5.19 -7.41 17.05
CA SER A 115 5.72 -7.02 15.74
C SER A 115 7.25 -7.02 15.72
N ARG A 116 7.89 -6.52 16.78
CA ARG A 116 9.36 -6.58 16.92
C ARG A 116 9.89 -8.00 17.06
N ALA A 117 9.17 -8.88 17.78
CA ALA A 117 9.54 -10.28 17.89
C ALA A 117 9.46 -11.00 16.53
N VAL A 118 8.37 -10.77 15.79
CA VAL A 118 8.20 -11.30 14.42
C VAL A 118 9.29 -10.76 13.49
N LEU A 119 9.56 -9.44 13.52
CA LEU A 119 10.64 -8.83 12.75
C LEU A 119 11.98 -9.50 13.04
N ALA A 120 12.33 -9.67 14.32
CA ALA A 120 13.58 -10.32 14.72
C ALA A 120 13.66 -11.78 14.23
N ALA A 121 12.54 -12.49 14.19
CA ALA A 121 12.50 -13.87 13.73
C ALA A 121 12.70 -13.99 12.21
N VAL A 122 12.13 -13.06 11.43
CA VAL A 122 12.22 -13.09 9.96
C VAL A 122 13.49 -12.43 9.43
N GLN A 123 14.11 -11.52 10.19
CA GLN A 123 15.29 -10.75 9.78
C GLN A 123 16.38 -11.60 9.11
N PRO A 124 16.79 -12.79 9.64
CA PRO A 124 17.85 -13.58 9.01
C PRO A 124 17.52 -14.03 7.58
N PHE A 125 16.26 -14.34 7.28
CA PHE A 125 15.82 -14.74 5.95
C PHE A 125 15.91 -13.57 4.96
N PHE A 126 15.58 -12.36 5.40
CA PHE A 126 15.73 -11.16 4.58
C PHE A 126 17.21 -10.82 4.33
N GLU A 127 18.07 -11.02 5.33
CA GLU A 127 19.52 -10.79 5.20
C GLU A 127 20.18 -11.71 4.16
N GLU A 128 19.70 -12.95 3.98
CA GLU A 128 20.17 -13.86 2.94
C GLU A 128 20.00 -13.30 1.52
N ASP A 129 18.95 -12.49 1.30
CA ASP A 129 18.69 -11.78 0.05
C ASP A 129 19.28 -10.36 0.02
N GLY A 130 20.09 -10.00 1.01
CA GLY A 130 20.70 -8.67 1.13
C GLY A 130 19.69 -7.58 1.49
N ILE A 131 18.62 -7.93 2.20
CA ILE A 131 17.58 -7.00 2.64
C ILE A 131 17.76 -6.73 4.14
N THR A 132 17.86 -5.45 4.50
CA THR A 132 17.87 -5.02 5.90
C THR A 132 16.49 -4.51 6.30
N LEU A 133 15.86 -5.11 7.31
CA LEU A 133 14.61 -4.58 7.87
C LEU A 133 14.88 -3.60 9.02
N THR A 134 14.00 -2.61 9.14
CA THR A 134 13.97 -1.66 10.25
C THR A 134 12.53 -1.47 10.68
N TYR A 135 12.27 -1.60 11.98
CA TYR A 135 10.94 -1.38 12.54
C TYR A 135 10.48 0.07 12.32
N ALA A 136 9.25 0.29 11.86
CA ALA A 136 8.62 1.61 11.81
C ALA A 136 7.33 1.66 12.67
N THR A 137 6.36 0.78 12.41
CA THR A 137 5.14 0.61 13.20
C THR A 137 4.76 -0.88 13.30
N PRO A 138 3.77 -1.29 14.12
CA PRO A 138 3.43 -2.69 14.27
C PRO A 138 3.04 -3.39 12.95
N THR A 139 2.39 -2.67 12.03
CA THR A 139 1.95 -3.18 10.71
C THR A 139 2.82 -2.68 9.55
N ARG A 140 3.96 -2.03 9.81
CA ARG A 140 4.86 -1.52 8.77
C ARG A 140 6.31 -1.57 9.21
N TRP A 141 7.14 -2.25 8.42
CA TRP A 141 8.59 -2.20 8.52
C TRP A 141 9.18 -1.58 7.27
N LEU A 142 10.28 -0.85 7.44
CA LEU A 142 11.12 -0.40 6.34
C LEU A 142 12.05 -1.53 5.93
N ALA A 143 12.25 -1.70 4.64
CA ALA A 143 13.20 -2.64 4.08
C ALA A 143 14.11 -1.94 3.08
N GLN A 144 15.41 -2.08 3.25
CA GLN A 144 16.41 -1.59 2.31
C GLN A 144 17.05 -2.77 1.58
N GLY A 145 17.09 -2.72 0.26
CA GLY A 145 17.73 -3.76 -0.54
C GLY A 145 17.63 -3.46 -2.04
N GLU A 146 18.68 -3.78 -2.78
CA GLU A 146 18.75 -3.47 -4.23
C GLU A 146 17.64 -4.17 -5.03
N ILE A 147 17.13 -5.30 -4.53
CA ILE A 147 16.00 -6.03 -5.10
C ILE A 147 14.72 -5.18 -5.26
N PHE A 148 14.56 -4.12 -4.46
CA PHE A 148 13.40 -3.23 -4.55
C PHE A 148 13.53 -2.18 -5.65
N ARG A 149 14.72 -2.04 -6.27
CA ARG A 149 14.95 -0.99 -7.27
C ARG A 149 14.06 -1.22 -8.48
N GLY A 150 13.19 -0.23 -8.75
CA GLY A 150 12.28 -0.29 -9.89
C GLY A 150 11.22 -1.39 -9.79
N LEU A 151 11.05 -2.03 -8.63
CA LEU A 151 9.97 -2.98 -8.42
C LEU A 151 8.64 -2.21 -8.30
N ALA A 152 7.71 -2.50 -9.20
CA ALA A 152 6.37 -1.93 -9.11
C ALA A 152 5.49 -2.80 -8.19
N THR A 153 4.86 -2.19 -7.19
CA THR A 153 3.98 -2.87 -6.23
C THR A 153 2.63 -2.18 -6.13
N ALA A 154 1.57 -2.98 -5.93
CA ALA A 154 0.25 -2.43 -5.65
C ALA A 154 0.23 -1.75 -4.28
N SER A 155 -0.49 -0.64 -4.19
CA SER A 155 -0.84 -0.05 -2.91
C SER A 155 -1.68 -1.03 -2.09
N LEU A 156 -1.44 -1.07 -0.78
CA LEU A 156 -2.19 -1.88 0.15
C LEU A 156 -3.71 -1.64 0.03
N ASP A 157 -4.12 -0.38 -0.19
CA ASP A 157 -5.52 -0.01 -0.38
C ASP A 157 -6.15 -0.68 -1.60
N ARG A 158 -5.40 -0.94 -2.67
CA ARG A 158 -5.89 -1.67 -3.85
C ARG A 158 -6.19 -3.12 -3.49
N VAL A 159 -5.27 -3.74 -2.75
CA VAL A 159 -5.36 -5.16 -2.37
C VAL A 159 -6.50 -5.38 -1.36
N VAL A 160 -6.60 -4.54 -0.33
CA VAL A 160 -7.62 -4.67 0.74
C VAL A 160 -9.02 -4.31 0.25
N SER A 161 -9.16 -3.26 -0.56
CA SER A 161 -10.49 -2.81 -1.00
C SER A 161 -11.12 -3.70 -2.08
N GLY A 162 -10.31 -4.54 -2.76
CA GLY A 162 -10.75 -5.34 -3.90
C GLY A 162 -11.21 -4.52 -5.10
N VAL A 163 -10.87 -3.22 -5.16
CA VAL A 163 -11.23 -2.35 -6.29
C VAL A 163 -10.31 -2.64 -7.46
N GLY A 164 -10.80 -3.45 -8.39
CA GLY A 164 -10.05 -3.94 -9.56
C GLY A 164 -10.02 -5.46 -9.54
N ALA A 165 -8.97 -6.02 -8.95
CA ALA A 165 -8.83 -7.46 -8.74
C ALA A 165 -9.31 -7.89 -7.35
N ARG A 166 -9.94 -9.07 -7.32
CA ARG A 166 -10.43 -9.71 -6.07
C ARG A 166 -9.39 -10.64 -5.46
N ASN A 167 -8.49 -11.19 -6.26
CA ASN A 167 -7.43 -12.06 -5.79
C ASN A 167 -6.13 -11.27 -5.56
N VAL A 168 -5.44 -11.55 -4.45
CA VAL A 168 -4.12 -10.97 -4.15
C VAL A 168 -3.11 -11.25 -5.26
N ASP A 169 -3.16 -12.42 -5.90
CA ASP A 169 -2.21 -12.81 -6.95
C ASP A 169 -2.22 -11.87 -8.17
N GLU A 170 -3.37 -11.26 -8.48
CA GLU A 170 -3.51 -10.32 -9.59
C GLU A 170 -2.81 -8.97 -9.30
N TRP A 171 -2.57 -8.66 -8.03
CA TRP A 171 -1.85 -7.46 -7.58
C TRP A 171 -0.36 -7.67 -7.39
N MET A 172 0.09 -8.93 -7.39
CA MET A 172 1.49 -9.26 -7.18
C MET A 172 2.32 -8.99 -8.45
N PRO A 173 3.59 -8.55 -8.31
CA PRO A 173 4.46 -8.35 -9.45
C PRO A 173 4.64 -9.65 -10.26
N PRO A 174 4.83 -9.55 -11.58
CA PRO A 174 5.14 -10.70 -12.42
C PRO A 174 6.38 -11.45 -11.92
N THR A 175 6.41 -12.77 -12.09
CA THR A 175 7.48 -13.64 -11.57
C THR A 175 8.88 -13.22 -12.03
N ALA A 176 9.01 -12.60 -13.22
CA ALA A 176 10.27 -12.09 -13.74
C ALA A 176 10.89 -10.97 -12.89
N GLN A 177 10.07 -10.17 -12.19
CA GLN A 177 10.52 -9.10 -11.30
C GLN A 177 10.41 -9.48 -9.81
N GLY A 178 9.40 -10.28 -9.45
CA GLY A 178 9.09 -10.64 -8.06
C GLY A 178 9.52 -12.03 -7.61
N GLY A 179 10.21 -12.81 -8.45
CA GLY A 179 10.55 -14.22 -8.17
C GLY A 179 11.26 -14.46 -6.83
N PRO A 180 12.38 -13.75 -6.53
CA PRO A 180 13.07 -13.95 -5.26
C PRO A 180 12.23 -13.51 -4.06
N LEU A 181 11.43 -12.44 -4.20
CA LEU A 181 10.52 -12.02 -3.13
C LEU A 181 9.38 -13.01 -2.88
N ARG A 182 8.89 -13.71 -3.91
CA ARG A 182 7.90 -14.79 -3.72
C ARG A 182 8.51 -16.01 -3.01
N ARG A 183 9.77 -16.33 -3.30
CA ARG A 183 10.52 -17.36 -2.57
C ARG A 183 10.65 -16.96 -1.10
N LEU A 184 11.15 -15.75 -0.83
CA LEU A 184 11.30 -15.21 0.52
C LEU A 184 9.96 -15.16 1.28
N GLN A 185 8.89 -14.72 0.63
CA GLN A 185 7.54 -14.75 1.23
C GLN A 185 7.14 -16.17 1.64
N SER A 186 7.38 -17.17 0.80
CA SER A 186 7.03 -18.57 1.08
C SER A 186 7.83 -19.12 2.28
N GLU A 187 9.11 -18.80 2.36
CA GLU A 187 9.99 -19.18 3.48
C GLU A 187 9.54 -18.53 4.80
N VAL A 188 9.29 -17.22 4.77
CA VAL A 188 8.76 -16.48 5.92
C VAL A 188 7.39 -17.00 6.33
N GLN A 189 6.51 -17.31 5.39
CA GLN A 189 5.19 -17.88 5.70
C GLN A 189 5.32 -19.23 6.43
N MET A 190 6.21 -20.11 5.98
CA MET A 190 6.47 -21.38 6.66
C MET A 190 7.03 -21.18 8.06
N LEU A 191 7.95 -20.21 8.24
CA LEU A 191 8.48 -19.86 9.56
C LEU A 191 7.36 -19.40 10.50
N LEU A 192 6.57 -18.43 10.06
CA LEU A 192 5.54 -17.79 10.87
C LEU A 192 4.38 -18.73 11.24
N TYR A 193 4.09 -19.73 10.41
CA TYR A 193 3.12 -20.78 10.74
C TYR A 193 3.51 -21.57 12.01
N THR A 194 4.80 -21.60 12.35
CA THR A 194 5.32 -22.31 13.54
C THR A 194 5.68 -21.38 14.71
N HIS A 195 5.52 -20.07 14.53
CA HIS A 195 5.96 -19.09 15.52
C HIS A 195 4.87 -18.87 16.58
N ALA A 196 5.24 -18.82 17.87
CA ALA A 196 4.32 -18.67 19.01
C ALA A 196 3.50 -17.36 19.08
N VAL A 197 3.60 -16.49 18.07
CA VAL A 197 2.88 -15.21 17.97
C VAL A 197 1.75 -15.30 16.92
N SER A 198 1.51 -16.49 16.36
CA SER A 198 0.46 -16.78 15.37
C SER A 198 -0.92 -16.98 15.99
#